data_AF-A0A934GC18-F1
#
_entry.id   AF-A0A934GC18-F1
#
_cell.length_a   1.000
_cell.length_b   1.000
_cell.length_c   1.000
_cell.angle_alpha   90.00
_cell.angle_beta   90.00
_cell.angle_gamma   90.00
#
_symmetry.space_group_name_H-M   'P 1'
#
loop_
_entity.id
_entity.type
_entity.pdbx_description
1 polymer ?
#
loop_
_entity_poly.entity_id
_entity_poly.type
_entity_poly.pdbx_seq_one_letter_code
_entity_poly.pdbx_strand_id
1 'polypeptide(L)'
;MKRQFVLIALLLGAILLPMTGAAFASDMQPWRYNSHGAELPFSRSERAQAVWSSGACWSECGSYCAWGMAECLQRDAQGRCLNLTDKCDRYCQRQCRTRGGPLLPIEFFWD
;
A
#
# COMPACT_ATOMS: atom_id res chain seq x y z
N MET A 1 -1.57 48.62 19.98
CA MET A 1 -2.86 47.91 19.93
C MET A 1 -3.17 47.31 18.55
N LYS A 2 -3.25 48.08 17.44
CA LYS A 2 -3.58 47.53 16.11
C LYS A 2 -2.63 46.42 15.58
N ARG A 3 -1.31 46.54 15.80
CA ARG A 3 -0.34 45.52 15.38
C ARG A 3 -0.46 44.19 16.15
N GLN A 4 -0.90 44.23 17.40
CA GLN A 4 -1.06 43.01 18.22
C GLN A 4 -2.26 42.19 17.75
N PHE A 5 -3.35 42.85 17.33
CA PHE A 5 -4.50 42.15 16.73
C PHE A 5 -4.14 41.44 15.42
N VAL A 6 -3.26 42.02 14.61
CA VAL A 6 -2.79 41.39 13.35
C VAL A 6 -1.96 40.14 13.62
N LEU A 7 -1.09 40.17 14.63
CA LEU A 7 -0.27 39.01 15.00
C LEU A 7 -1.11 37.87 15.59
N ILE A 8 -2.13 38.20 16.40
CA ILE A 8 -3.05 37.21 16.96
C ILE A 8 -3.91 36.58 15.86
N ALA A 9 -4.36 37.37 14.87
CA ALA A 9 -5.11 36.85 13.73
C ALA A 9 -4.28 35.91 12.84
N LEU A 10 -3.00 36.21 12.62
CA LEU A 10 -2.10 35.34 11.86
C LEU A 10 -1.79 34.02 12.59
N LEU A 11 -1.60 34.07 13.91
CA LEU A 11 -1.37 32.87 14.72
C LEU A 11 -2.61 31.97 14.78
N LEU A 12 -3.82 32.54 14.92
CA LEU A 12 -5.07 31.78 14.87
C LEU A 12 -5.37 31.22 13.47
N GLY A 13 -5.02 31.96 12.42
CA GLY A 13 -5.14 31.48 11.03
C GLY A 13 -4.29 30.24 10.74
N ALA A 14 -3.11 30.13 11.35
CA ALA A 14 -2.24 28.96 11.21
C ALA A 14 -2.71 27.73 12.00
N ILE A 15 -3.49 27.91 13.08
CA ILE A 15 -3.98 26.82 13.94
C ILE A 15 -5.31 26.25 13.43
N LEU A 16 -6.10 27.04 12.70
CA LEU A 16 -7.42 26.65 12.18
C LEU A 16 -7.43 26.23 10.69
N LEU A 17 -6.29 26.27 10.01
CA LEU A 17 -6.16 25.57 8.73
C LEU A 17 -6.09 24.07 9.05
N PRO A 18 -7.11 23.25 8.71
CA PRO A 18 -6.88 21.82 8.67
C PRO A 18 -5.69 21.61 7.73
N MET A 19 -4.68 20.87 8.20
CA MET A 19 -3.77 20.18 7.30
C MET A 19 -4.64 19.29 6.40
N THR A 20 -5.17 19.83 5.30
CA THR A 20 -5.63 19.04 4.16
C THR A 20 -4.39 18.64 3.37
N GLY A 21 -3.45 18.01 4.08
CA GLY A 21 -2.43 17.15 3.51
C GLY A 21 -2.95 15.73 3.67
N ALA A 22 -3.09 15.02 2.55
CA ALA A 22 -3.47 13.61 2.43
C ALA A 22 -4.98 13.25 2.52
N ALA A 23 -5.80 13.89 1.68
CA ALA A 23 -7.01 13.29 1.09
C ALA A 23 -7.26 14.14 -0.17
N PHE A 24 -7.10 13.68 -1.40
CA PHE A 24 -7.81 12.60 -2.06
C PHE A 24 -6.91 11.98 -3.15
N ALA A 25 -6.55 10.72 -2.98
CA ALA A 25 -6.07 9.88 -4.07
C ALA A 25 -6.72 8.49 -3.91
N SER A 26 -8.06 8.44 -3.88
CA SER A 26 -8.79 7.18 -3.67
C SER A 26 -9.83 6.85 -4.74
N ASP A 27 -10.05 7.69 -5.75
CA ASP A 27 -11.11 7.46 -6.76
C ASP A 27 -10.58 7.13 -8.17
N MET A 28 -9.35 6.62 -8.26
CA MET A 28 -8.97 5.77 -9.37
C MET A 28 -8.62 4.41 -8.80
N GLN A 29 -9.65 3.60 -8.51
CA GLN A 29 -9.46 2.16 -8.44
C GLN A 29 -9.15 1.71 -9.87
N PRO A 30 -7.89 1.34 -10.21
CA PRO A 30 -7.62 0.73 -11.49
C PRO A 30 -8.53 -0.50 -11.61
N TRP A 31 -9.17 -0.66 -12.76
CA TRP A 31 -10.09 -1.75 -13.02
C TRP A 31 -9.42 -3.11 -12.70
N ARG A 32 -9.86 -3.77 -11.63
CA ARG A 32 -9.27 -5.03 -11.16
C ARG A 32 -10.14 -6.20 -11.57
N TYR A 33 -9.88 -6.78 -12.74
CA TYR A 33 -10.73 -7.85 -13.29
C TYR A 33 -10.82 -9.11 -12.41
N ASN A 34 -9.87 -9.36 -11.50
CA ASN A 34 -9.87 -10.55 -10.65
C ASN A 34 -9.09 -10.38 -9.33
N SER A 35 -8.79 -9.14 -8.90
CA SER A 35 -8.03 -8.99 -7.66
C SER A 35 -8.91 -9.26 -6.46
N HIS A 36 -8.35 -9.92 -5.46
CA HIS A 36 -9.01 -9.99 -4.17
C HIS A 36 -9.09 -8.61 -3.53
N GLY A 37 -9.98 -8.45 -2.53
CA GLY A 37 -10.20 -7.19 -1.83
C GLY A 37 -8.90 -6.56 -1.33
N ALA A 38 -8.88 -5.23 -1.23
CA ALA A 38 -7.75 -4.48 -0.68
C ALA A 38 -7.46 -4.85 0.78
N GLU A 39 -8.48 -5.33 1.48
CA GLU A 39 -8.37 -5.86 2.83
C GLU A 39 -7.86 -7.30 2.80
N LEU A 40 -6.91 -7.58 3.70
CA LEU A 40 -6.15 -8.81 3.69
C LEU A 40 -6.64 -9.73 4.80
N PRO A 41 -6.59 -11.04 4.59
CA PRO A 41 -7.04 -12.00 5.60
C PRO A 41 -6.13 -12.02 6.84
N PHE A 42 -4.89 -11.55 6.73
CA PHE A 42 -3.92 -11.52 7.83
C PHE A 42 -3.20 -10.17 7.88
N SER A 43 -2.90 -9.70 9.10
CA SER A 43 -2.10 -8.50 9.31
C SER A 43 -0.67 -8.71 8.81
N ARG A 44 -0.05 -7.62 8.34
CA ARG A 44 1.31 -7.64 7.82
C ARG A 44 2.25 -6.92 8.77
N SER A 45 3.52 -7.36 8.77
CA SER A 45 4.59 -6.58 9.38
C SER A 45 4.77 -5.25 8.64
N GLU A 46 5.31 -4.24 9.31
CA GLU A 46 5.58 -2.92 8.74
C GLU A 46 6.40 -3.00 7.44
N ARG A 47 7.45 -3.84 7.42
CA ARG A 47 8.27 -4.06 6.22
C ARG A 47 7.44 -4.65 5.07
N ALA A 48 6.61 -5.64 5.36
CA ALA A 48 5.76 -6.25 4.34
C ALA A 48 4.70 -5.26 3.83
N GLN A 49 4.20 -4.39 4.70
CA GLN A 49 3.29 -3.32 4.33
C GLN A 49 3.96 -2.28 3.42
N ALA A 50 5.20 -1.89 3.69
CA ALA A 50 5.95 -0.97 2.83
C ALA A 50 6.19 -1.53 1.43
N VAL A 51 6.48 -2.83 1.32
CA VAL A 51 6.61 -3.51 0.02
C VAL A 51 5.25 -3.61 -0.68
N TRP A 52 4.19 -3.91 0.06
CA TRP A 52 2.84 -3.94 -0.47
C TRP A 52 2.40 -2.60 -1.08
N SER A 53 2.65 -1.50 -0.37
CA SER A 53 2.27 -0.15 -0.81
C SER A 53 3.20 0.45 -1.86
N SER A 54 4.28 -0.24 -2.22
CA SER A 54 5.31 0.29 -3.12
C SER A 54 4.89 0.40 -4.59
N GLY A 55 3.81 -0.27 -4.99
CA GLY A 55 3.31 -0.22 -6.35
C GLY A 55 2.16 -1.18 -6.62
N ALA A 56 1.40 -0.90 -7.68
CA ALA A 56 0.23 -1.68 -8.07
C ALA A 56 0.57 -3.16 -8.29
N CYS A 57 1.69 -3.47 -8.96
CA CYS A 57 2.14 -4.86 -9.18
C CYS A 57 2.29 -5.64 -7.88
N TRP A 58 2.94 -5.05 -6.87
CA TRP A 58 3.14 -5.69 -5.57
C TRP A 58 1.82 -5.92 -4.84
N SER A 59 0.95 -4.90 -4.84
CA SER A 59 -0.37 -4.98 -4.21
C SER A 59 -1.26 -6.04 -4.85
N GLU A 60 -1.23 -6.18 -6.18
CA GLU A 60 -2.04 -7.17 -6.88
C GLU A 60 -1.48 -8.57 -6.69
N CYS A 61 -0.19 -8.76 -6.96
CA CYS A 61 0.44 -10.07 -6.85
C CYS A 61 0.38 -10.63 -5.42
N GLY A 62 0.72 -9.81 -4.42
CA GLY A 62 0.66 -10.26 -3.03
C GLY A 62 -0.77 -10.53 -2.54
N SER A 63 -1.80 -9.95 -3.17
CA SER A 63 -3.19 -10.19 -2.79
C SER A 63 -3.53 -11.65 -3.06
N TYR A 64 -3.16 -12.15 -4.25
CA TYR A 64 -3.34 -13.56 -4.60
C TYR A 64 -2.62 -14.49 -3.63
N CYS A 65 -1.38 -14.15 -3.23
CA CYS A 65 -0.64 -14.97 -2.27
C CYS A 65 -1.33 -15.01 -0.90
N ALA A 66 -1.76 -13.87 -0.37
CA ALA A 66 -2.41 -13.79 0.94
C ALA A 66 -3.76 -14.51 0.99
N TRP A 67 -4.57 -14.39 -0.07
CA TRP A 67 -5.86 -15.06 -0.14
C TRP A 67 -5.73 -16.56 -0.44
N GLY A 68 -4.75 -16.96 -1.26
CA GLY A 68 -4.40 -18.38 -1.43
C GLY A 68 -3.93 -19.03 -0.13
N MET A 69 -3.19 -18.30 0.71
CA MET A 69 -2.84 -18.75 2.06
C MET A 69 -4.08 -18.96 2.92
N ALA A 70 -5.00 -17.99 2.93
CA ALA A 70 -6.22 -18.07 3.71
C ALA A 70 -7.10 -19.25 3.32
N GLU A 71 -7.29 -19.49 2.01
CA GLU A 71 -8.02 -20.67 1.54
C GLU A 71 -7.30 -21.97 1.91
N CYS A 72 -5.98 -22.02 1.72
CA CYS A 72 -5.20 -23.21 2.05
C CYS A 72 -5.33 -23.58 3.53
N LEU A 73 -5.29 -22.58 4.42
CA LEU A 73 -5.44 -22.79 5.86
C LEU A 73 -6.82 -23.31 6.27
N GLN A 74 -7.86 -23.13 5.45
CA GLN A 74 -9.15 -23.78 5.69
C GLN A 74 -9.09 -25.30 5.54
N ARG A 75 -8.12 -25.81 4.77
CA ARG A 75 -7.98 -27.24 4.44
C ARG A 75 -6.81 -27.91 5.16
N ASP A 76 -5.77 -27.15 5.52
CA ASP A 76 -4.55 -27.68 6.11
C ASP A 76 -3.75 -26.60 6.85
N ALA A 77 -3.58 -26.73 8.17
CA ALA A 77 -2.80 -25.78 8.97
C ALA A 77 -1.31 -26.19 9.16
N GLN A 78 -0.88 -27.33 8.60
CA GLN A 78 0.40 -27.97 8.94
C GLN A 78 1.58 -27.47 8.09
N GLY A 79 1.78 -26.15 8.02
CA GLY A 79 2.97 -25.51 7.43
C GLY A 79 3.11 -25.58 5.91
N ARG A 80 2.39 -26.47 5.22
CA ARG A 80 2.35 -26.57 3.76
C ARG A 80 1.84 -25.29 3.10
N CYS A 81 0.83 -24.66 3.70
CA CYS A 81 0.30 -23.38 3.23
C CYS A 81 1.33 -22.24 3.36
N LEU A 82 2.16 -22.25 4.41
CA LEU A 82 3.25 -21.30 4.54
C LEU A 82 4.28 -21.48 3.43
N ASN A 83 4.68 -22.73 3.12
CA ASN A 83 5.62 -23.01 2.02
C ASN A 83 5.07 -22.53 0.65
N LEU A 84 3.79 -22.75 0.38
CA LEU A 84 3.14 -22.26 -0.85
C LEU A 84 3.09 -20.74 -0.91
N THR A 85 2.80 -20.10 0.22
CA THR A 85 2.76 -18.63 0.33
C THR A 85 4.15 -18.04 0.12
N ASP A 86 5.20 -18.60 0.74
CA ASP A 86 6.59 -18.18 0.53
C ASP A 86 7.02 -18.32 -0.94
N LYS A 87 6.62 -19.40 -1.61
CA LYS A 87 6.88 -19.59 -3.05
C LYS A 87 6.18 -18.51 -3.89
N CYS A 88 4.94 -18.19 -3.55
CA CYS A 88 4.15 -17.14 -4.21
C CYS A 88 4.80 -15.76 -4.02
N ASP A 89 5.21 -15.42 -2.79
CA ASP A 89 5.87 -14.15 -2.49
C ASP A 89 7.18 -14.01 -3.26
N ARG A 90 8.00 -15.07 -3.34
CA ARG A 90 9.22 -15.07 -4.16
C ARG A 90 8.93 -14.90 -5.66
N TYR A 91 7.80 -15.41 -6.15
CA TYR A 91 7.37 -15.16 -7.52
C TYR A 91 7.01 -13.68 -7.73
N CYS A 92 6.23 -13.08 -6.84
CA CYS A 92 5.94 -11.65 -6.87
C CYS A 92 7.22 -10.81 -6.84
N GLN A 93 8.20 -11.20 -6.02
CA GLN A 93 9.51 -10.55 -6.00
C GLN A 93 10.24 -10.60 -7.33
N ARG A 94 10.14 -11.68 -8.10
CA ARG A 94 10.77 -11.76 -9.42
C ARG A 94 10.02 -10.94 -10.47
N GLN A 95 8.69 -10.95 -10.43
CA GLN A 95 7.86 -10.30 -11.46
C GLN A 95 7.71 -8.78 -11.26
N CYS A 96 7.57 -8.33 -10.01
CA CYS A 96 7.28 -6.92 -9.72
C CYS A 96 8.51 -6.08 -9.44
N ARG A 97 9.67 -6.71 -9.17
CA ARG A 97 10.93 -5.96 -8.95
C ARG A 97 11.40 -5.17 -10.17
N THR A 98 11.01 -5.57 -11.38
CA THR A 98 11.33 -4.83 -12.63
C THR A 98 10.20 -3.94 -13.13
N ARG A 99 9.04 -3.90 -12.44
CA ARG A 99 7.81 -3.22 -12.89
C ARG A 99 7.32 -2.14 -11.93
N GLY A 100 8.24 -1.39 -11.32
CA GLY A 100 7.93 -0.30 -10.38
C GLY A 100 7.75 -0.78 -8.93
N GLY A 101 8.81 -1.38 -8.37
CA GLY A 101 8.92 -1.57 -6.93
C GLY A 101 9.64 -0.41 -6.25
N PRO A 102 9.75 -0.38 -4.91
CA PRO A 102 10.42 0.68 -4.16
C PRO A 102 11.94 0.64 -4.35
N LEU A 103 12.44 -0.34 -5.11
CA LEU A 103 13.84 -0.60 -5.43
C LEU A 103 14.19 -0.21 -6.88
N LEU A 104 13.25 0.34 -7.65
CA LEU A 104 13.52 0.90 -8.96
C LEU A 104 13.48 2.43 -8.89
N PRO A 105 14.41 3.14 -9.56
CA PRO A 105 14.23 4.57 -9.79
C PRO A 105 12.92 4.77 -10.56
N ILE A 106 12.08 5.67 -10.06
CA ILE A 106 10.88 6.10 -10.77
C ILE A 106 11.37 7.06 -11.85
N GLU A 107 11.80 6.54 -13.00
CA GLU A 107 11.94 7.37 -14.19
C GLU A 107 10.53 7.63 -14.72
N PHE A 108 10.01 8.83 -14.45
CA PHE A 108 8.86 9.32 -15.17
C PHE A 108 9.29 9.51 -16.63
N PHE A 109 8.57 8.90 -17.57
CA PHE A 109 8.83 8.99 -19.02
C PHE A 109 8.62 10.42 -19.59
N TRP A 110 8.52 11.44 -18.75
CA TRP A 110 8.16 12.81 -19.11
C TRP A 110 9.16 13.86 -18.62
N ASP A 111 10.35 13.46 -18.16
CA ASP A 111 11.48 14.38 -17.96
C ASP A 111 12.34 14.49 -19.23
#